data_AF-R7N5Q3-F1
#
_entry.id   AF-R7N5Q3-F1
#
_cell.length_a   1.000
_cell.length_b   1.000
_cell.length_c   1.000
_cell.angle_alpha   90.00
_cell.angle_beta   90.00
_cell.angle_gamma   90.00
#
_symmetry.space_group_name_H-M   'P 1'
#
loop_
_entity.id
_entity.type
_entity.pdbx_description
1 polymer ?
#
loop_
_entity_poly.entity_id
_entity_poly.type
_entity_poly.pdbx_seq_one_letter_code
_entity_poly.pdbx_strand_id
1 'polypeptide(L)'
;MVREFKAGQVQDEHIVKVYLNDSDDYIYIDDRDTSVVDRFAEFIKWLEEKEKDISTRQAEFEKQYGKDIITHDEDGKVDDINVDALVAFCKVRREIYLEATDQIDRILGQDAIKKFFRVSYEINPDFVPDDECLYDFIEAITPVLNQVFEGRAKRISEKYNRDRKGGKRSKHRNRQELIQSYMGK
;
A
#
# COMPACT_ATOMS: atom_id res chain seq x y z
N MET A 1 40.93 -30.50 -13.00
CA MET A 1 40.35 -29.87 -14.21
C MET A 1 38.83 -29.90 -14.02
N VAL A 2 38.23 -28.77 -13.62
CA VAL A 2 36.78 -28.68 -13.39
C VAL A 2 36.11 -28.48 -14.75
N ARG A 3 35.13 -29.32 -15.08
CA ARG A 3 34.32 -29.14 -16.28
C ARG A 3 33.09 -28.34 -15.91
N GLU A 4 32.97 -27.14 -16.48
CA GLU A 4 31.78 -26.32 -16.39
C GLU A 4 30.90 -26.58 -17.60
N PHE A 5 29.62 -26.83 -17.35
CA PHE A 5 28.59 -26.94 -18.38
C PHE A 5 27.62 -25.79 -18.18
N LYS A 6 27.35 -25.03 -19.24
CA LYS A 6 26.32 -24.00 -19.25
C LYS A 6 25.07 -24.59 -19.89
N ALA A 7 24.01 -24.75 -19.10
CA ALA A 7 22.67 -24.92 -19.65
C ALA A 7 22.35 -23.63 -20.43
N GLY A 8 22.05 -23.74 -21.72
CA GLY A 8 21.92 -22.58 -22.61
C GLY A 8 20.97 -21.49 -22.10
N GLN A 9 21.15 -20.26 -22.58
CA GLN A 9 20.24 -19.15 -22.29
C GLN A 9 18.95 -19.35 -23.10
N VAL A 10 17.86 -19.72 -22.42
CA VAL A 10 16.52 -19.51 -22.96
C VAL A 10 16.26 -18.01 -22.86
N GLN A 11 16.18 -17.31 -23.99
CA GLN A 11 15.64 -15.95 -24.01
C GLN A 11 14.18 -16.05 -23.54
N ASP A 12 13.89 -15.37 -22.45
CA ASP A 12 12.75 -15.73 -21.64
C ASP A 12 11.52 -14.95 -22.12
N GLU A 13 10.81 -15.51 -23.10
CA GLU A 13 9.53 -15.00 -23.64
C GLU A 13 8.46 -14.77 -22.56
N HIS A 14 8.70 -15.33 -21.37
CA HIS A 14 7.86 -15.27 -20.18
C HIS A 14 8.13 -14.08 -19.25
N ILE A 15 9.17 -13.29 -19.53
CA ILE A 15 9.50 -12.10 -18.75
C ILE A 15 8.74 -10.91 -19.31
N VAL A 16 7.73 -10.46 -18.56
CA VAL A 16 6.92 -9.29 -18.88
C VAL A 16 7.51 -8.04 -18.25
N LYS A 17 7.78 -7.03 -19.06
CA LYS A 17 8.19 -5.70 -18.59
C LYS A 17 6.97 -4.84 -18.31
N VAL A 18 6.83 -4.34 -17.08
CA VAL A 18 5.72 -3.49 -16.64
C VAL A 18 6.25 -2.11 -16.29
N TYR A 19 5.79 -1.08 -16.98
CA TYR A 19 6.06 0.31 -16.63
C TYR A 19 5.18 0.75 -15.46
N LEU A 20 5.79 1.41 -14.48
CA LEU A 20 5.13 1.84 -13.25
C LEU A 20 4.75 3.32 -13.27
N ASN A 21 5.31 4.10 -14.19
CA ASN A 21 5.06 5.53 -14.33
C ASN A 21 5.41 6.00 -15.76
N ASP A 22 5.20 7.29 -16.03
CA ASP A 22 5.53 7.94 -17.31
C ASP A 22 7.03 8.25 -17.49
N SER A 23 7.87 7.97 -16.48
CA SER A 23 9.31 8.26 -16.44
C SER A 23 10.18 7.05 -16.81
N ASP A 24 9.60 6.10 -17.57
CA ASP A 24 10.22 4.85 -18.01
C ASP A 24 10.73 3.94 -16.88
N ASP A 25 10.25 4.10 -15.64
CA ASP A 25 10.57 3.14 -14.58
C ASP A 25 9.73 1.87 -14.73
N TYR A 26 10.35 0.72 -14.50
CA TYR A 26 9.71 -0.57 -14.72
C TYR A 26 10.14 -1.64 -13.71
N ILE A 27 9.32 -2.68 -13.65
CA ILE A 27 9.59 -3.97 -13.04
C ILE A 27 9.50 -5.07 -14.09
N TYR A 28 10.06 -6.24 -13.76
CA TYR A 28 9.93 -7.45 -14.56
C TYR A 28 9.11 -8.47 -13.77
N ILE A 29 8.16 -9.10 -14.45
CA ILE A 29 7.33 -10.17 -13.88
C ILE A 29 7.52 -11.42 -14.75
N ASP A 30 7.91 -12.53 -14.15
CA ASP A 30 7.93 -13.84 -14.83
C ASP A 30 6.51 -14.43 -14.79
N ASP A 31 5.87 -14.57 -15.94
CA ASP A 31 4.50 -15.12 -16.04
C ASP A 31 4.41 -16.61 -15.64
N ARG A 32 5.56 -17.30 -15.53
CA ARG A 32 5.65 -18.68 -15.03
C ARG A 32 5.70 -18.74 -13.52
N ASP A 33 6.08 -17.66 -12.83
CA ASP A 33 5.98 -17.58 -11.38
C ASP A 33 4.52 -17.27 -10.98
N THR A 34 3.69 -18.30 -11.04
CA THR A 34 2.29 -18.20 -10.63
C THR A 34 2.12 -17.86 -9.14
N SER A 35 3.18 -18.00 -8.33
CA SER A 35 3.14 -17.65 -6.91
C SER A 35 3.04 -16.14 -6.68
N VAL A 36 3.40 -15.30 -7.66
CA VAL A 36 3.26 -13.83 -7.56
C VAL A 36 1.82 -13.46 -7.19
N VAL A 37 0.84 -14.10 -7.84
CA VAL A 37 -0.59 -13.88 -7.58
C VAL A 37 -0.98 -14.27 -6.16
N ASP A 38 -0.52 -15.44 -5.69
CA ASP A 38 -0.82 -15.94 -4.36
C ASP A 38 -0.20 -15.04 -3.29
N ARG A 39 1.09 -14.69 -3.45
CA ARG A 39 1.81 -13.78 -2.55
C ARG A 39 1.19 -12.38 -2.53
N PHE A 40 0.73 -11.88 -3.67
CA PHE A 40 0.02 -10.60 -3.74
C PHE A 40 -1.33 -10.65 -3.02
N ALA A 41 -2.10 -11.74 -3.17
CA ALA A 41 -3.35 -11.92 -2.46
C ALA A 41 -3.16 -12.07 -0.94
N GLU A 42 -2.08 -12.73 -0.50
CA GLU A 42 -1.67 -12.83 0.90
C GLU A 42 -1.25 -11.47 1.46
N PHE A 43 -0.50 -10.67 0.70
CA PHE A 43 -0.13 -9.30 1.07
C PHE A 43 -1.36 -8.43 1.33
N ILE A 44 -2.36 -8.46 0.44
CA ILE A 44 -3.58 -7.66 0.65
C ILE A 44 -4.32 -8.11 1.91
N LYS A 45 -4.41 -9.42 2.14
CA LYS A 45 -5.01 -9.95 3.38
C LYS A 45 -4.24 -9.47 4.62
N TRP A 46 -2.90 -9.48 4.55
CA TRP A 46 -2.04 -8.99 5.62
C TRP A 46 -2.27 -7.49 5.89
N LEU A 47 -2.45 -6.66 4.85
CA LEU A 47 -2.81 -5.24 5.02
C LEU A 47 -4.13 -5.07 5.76
N GLU A 48 -5.19 -5.79 5.36
CA GLU A 48 -6.51 -5.74 6.03
C GLU A 48 -6.44 -6.19 7.50
N GLU A 49 -5.55 -7.12 7.83
CA GLU A 49 -5.29 -7.55 9.21
C GLU A 49 -4.53 -6.46 9.99
N LYS A 50 -3.51 -5.84 9.39
CA LYS A 50 -2.76 -4.74 10.00
C LYS A 50 -3.62 -3.51 10.27
N GLU A 51 -4.59 -3.19 9.43
CA GLU A 51 -5.53 -2.10 9.70
C GLU A 51 -6.38 -2.36 10.95
N LYS A 52 -6.82 -3.61 11.16
CA LYS A 52 -7.54 -3.99 12.38
C LYS A 52 -6.63 -3.91 13.60
N ASP A 53 -5.36 -4.30 13.46
CA ASP A 53 -4.36 -4.17 14.52
C ASP A 53 -4.10 -2.70 14.85
N ILE A 54 -3.99 -1.82 13.85
CA ILE A 54 -3.86 -0.37 14.05
C ILE A 54 -5.08 0.17 14.79
N SER A 55 -6.29 -0.20 14.37
CA SER A 55 -7.53 0.21 15.04
C SER A 55 -7.60 -0.25 16.50
N THR A 56 -7.16 -1.48 16.77
CA THR A 56 -7.08 -2.03 18.13
C THR A 56 -6.05 -1.30 18.98
N ARG A 57 -4.85 -1.11 18.44
CA ARG A 57 -3.78 -0.34 19.08
C ARG A 57 -4.22 1.08 19.34
N GLN A 58 -4.96 1.70 18.43
CA GLN A 58 -5.50 3.04 18.61
C GLN A 58 -6.44 3.11 19.82
N ALA A 59 -7.32 2.11 20.01
CA ALA A 59 -8.15 2.02 21.22
C ALA A 59 -7.33 1.80 22.51
N GLU A 60 -6.19 1.12 22.44
CA GLU A 60 -5.25 0.98 23.57
C GLU A 60 -4.50 2.29 23.84
N PHE A 61 -4.07 3.00 22.79
CA PHE A 61 -3.48 4.33 22.87
C PHE A 61 -4.45 5.32 23.52
N GLU A 62 -5.73 5.31 23.13
CA GLU A 62 -6.77 6.15 23.75
C GLU A 62 -6.91 5.88 25.25
N LYS A 63 -6.73 4.63 25.71
CA LYS A 63 -6.76 4.27 27.13
C LYS A 63 -5.51 4.73 27.88
N GLN A 64 -4.34 4.66 27.23
CA GLN A 64 -3.06 4.96 27.86
C GLN A 64 -2.76 6.47 27.88
N TYR A 65 -3.17 7.20 26.86
CA TYR A 65 -2.79 8.60 26.62
C TYR A 65 -3.98 9.57 26.59
N GLY A 66 -5.21 9.07 26.67
CA GLY A 66 -6.42 9.87 26.51
C GLY A 66 -6.95 9.82 25.07
N LYS A 67 -8.25 10.13 24.91
CA LYS A 67 -8.98 9.99 23.64
C LYS A 67 -8.49 10.97 22.56
N ASP A 68 -7.98 12.11 22.98
CA ASP A 68 -7.60 13.21 22.10
C ASP A 68 -6.09 13.46 22.22
N ILE A 69 -5.36 13.27 21.11
CA ILE A 69 -3.92 13.63 21.01
C ILE A 69 -3.74 15.15 21.08
N ILE A 70 -4.76 15.90 20.66
CA ILE A 70 -4.84 17.36 20.70
C ILE A 70 -6.12 17.71 21.44
N THR A 71 -6.02 18.35 22.59
CA THR A 71 -7.18 18.89 23.31
C THR A 71 -7.42 20.34 22.90
N HIS A 72 -8.67 20.75 22.93
CA HIS A 72 -9.07 22.12 22.66
C HIS A 72 -9.73 22.74 23.88
N ASP A 73 -9.47 24.02 24.12
CA ASP A 73 -10.16 24.82 25.14
C ASP A 73 -11.61 25.12 24.73
N GLU A 74 -12.35 25.79 25.62
CA GLU A 74 -13.76 26.16 25.38
C GLU A 74 -13.94 27.10 24.18
N ASP A 75 -12.88 27.81 23.76
CA ASP A 75 -12.84 28.69 22.59
C ASP A 75 -12.41 27.96 21.29
N GLY A 76 -12.14 26.65 21.37
CA GLY A 76 -11.69 25.81 20.25
C GLY A 76 -10.21 25.95 19.89
N LYS A 77 -9.40 26.65 20.70
CA LYS A 77 -7.95 26.72 20.52
C LYS A 77 -7.29 25.50 21.11
N VAL A 78 -6.12 25.13 20.58
CA VAL A 78 -5.34 24.01 21.12
C VAL A 78 -4.92 24.36 22.55
N ASP A 79 -5.36 23.54 23.51
CA ASP A 79 -5.06 23.66 24.93
C ASP A 79 -3.79 22.87 25.27
N ASP A 80 -3.76 21.58 24.88
CA ASP A 80 -2.61 20.70 25.07
C ASP A 80 -2.44 19.74 23.89
N ILE A 81 -1.19 19.31 23.66
CA ILE A 81 -0.84 18.28 22.70
C ILE A 81 -0.08 17.20 23.44
N ASN A 82 -0.61 15.99 23.45
CA ASN A 82 0.11 14.83 23.95
C ASN A 82 1.17 14.40 22.90
N VAL A 83 2.31 15.09 22.92
CA VAL A 83 3.41 14.89 21.95
C VAL A 83 3.94 13.46 22.00
N ASP A 84 4.03 12.85 23.19
CA ASP A 84 4.48 11.47 23.34
C ASP A 84 3.54 10.48 22.66
N ALA A 85 2.23 10.67 22.81
CA ALA A 85 1.22 9.87 22.12
C ALA A 85 1.28 10.05 20.60
N LEU A 86 1.46 11.30 20.14
CA LEU A 86 1.61 11.62 18.72
C LEU A 86 2.82 10.92 18.11
N VAL A 87 3.99 11.03 18.75
CA VAL A 87 5.24 10.42 18.28
C VAL A 87 5.12 8.90 18.25
N ALA A 88 4.57 8.29 19.30
CA ALA A 88 4.38 6.85 19.37
C ALA A 88 3.44 6.34 18.27
N PHE A 89 2.33 7.04 18.01
CA PHE A 89 1.39 6.69 16.95
C PHE A 89 2.00 6.82 15.56
N CYS A 90 2.70 7.93 15.28
CA CYS A 90 3.41 8.13 14.01
C CYS A 90 4.46 7.04 13.77
N LYS A 91 5.19 6.62 14.82
CA LYS A 91 6.18 5.56 14.73
C LYS A 91 5.56 4.22 14.34
N VAL A 92 4.46 3.83 14.99
CA VAL A 92 3.75 2.57 14.67
C VAL A 92 3.26 2.56 13.23
N ARG A 93 2.62 3.64 12.76
CA ARG A 93 2.17 3.74 11.36
C ARG A 93 3.32 3.63 10.38
N ARG A 94 4.40 4.39 10.62
CA ARG A 94 5.61 4.35 9.79
C ARG A 94 6.19 2.94 9.68
N GLU A 95 6.32 2.23 10.79
CA GLU A 95 6.87 0.86 10.78
C GLU A 95 6.02 -0.09 9.92
N ILE A 96 4.69 0.01 10.00
CA ILE A 96 3.77 -0.81 9.22
C ILE A 96 3.88 -0.50 7.72
N TYR A 97 3.97 0.77 7.35
CA TYR A 97 4.06 1.14 5.93
C TYR A 97 5.42 0.79 5.31
N LEU A 98 6.49 0.85 6.09
CA LEU A 98 7.80 0.32 5.66
C LEU A 98 7.74 -1.19 5.47
N GLU A 99 7.13 -1.92 6.41
CA GLU A 99 6.94 -3.37 6.27
C GLU A 99 6.09 -3.72 5.03
N ALA A 100 5.05 -2.92 4.73
CA ALA A 100 4.24 -3.08 3.54
C ALA A 100 5.06 -2.88 2.26
N THR A 101 5.88 -1.84 2.23
CA THR A 101 6.79 -1.53 1.11
C THR A 101 7.76 -2.68 0.85
N ASP A 102 8.39 -3.21 1.90
CA ASP A 102 9.29 -4.36 1.83
C ASP A 102 8.60 -5.62 1.29
N GLN A 103 7.35 -5.86 1.69
CA GLN A 103 6.59 -7.01 1.19
C GLN A 103 6.28 -6.87 -0.30
N ILE A 104 5.88 -5.68 -0.75
CA ILE A 104 5.64 -5.41 -2.18
C ILE A 104 6.91 -5.66 -3.00
N ASP A 105 8.05 -5.16 -2.54
CA ASP A 105 9.33 -5.35 -3.22
C ASP A 105 9.73 -6.84 -3.33
N ARG A 106 9.41 -7.65 -2.32
CA ARG A 106 9.64 -9.12 -2.37
C ARG A 106 8.71 -9.82 -3.37
N ILE A 107 7.55 -9.26 -3.66
CA ILE A 107 6.55 -9.85 -4.57
C ILE A 107 6.83 -9.46 -6.01
N LEU A 108 7.02 -8.16 -6.24
CA LEU A 108 7.05 -7.54 -7.57
C LEU A 108 8.45 -7.14 -8.04
N GLY A 109 9.45 -7.33 -7.18
CA GLY A 109 10.84 -6.97 -7.45
C GLY A 109 11.27 -5.68 -6.77
N GLN A 110 12.57 -5.50 -6.69
CA GLN A 110 13.21 -4.42 -5.94
C GLN A 110 12.75 -3.02 -6.37
N ASP A 111 12.54 -2.16 -5.37
CA ASP A 111 12.18 -0.76 -5.49
C ASP A 111 10.86 -0.51 -6.23
N ALA A 112 9.90 -1.44 -6.20
CA ALA A 112 8.64 -1.32 -6.94
C ALA A 112 7.86 -0.09 -6.50
N ILE A 113 7.72 0.12 -5.19
CA ILE A 113 7.04 1.30 -4.62
C ILE A 113 7.81 2.58 -4.89
N LYS A 114 9.13 2.54 -4.77
CA LYS A 114 9.99 3.70 -4.99
C LYS A 114 9.95 4.17 -6.44
N LYS A 115 9.95 3.23 -7.39
CA LYS A 115 9.76 3.52 -8.81
C LYS A 115 8.37 4.09 -9.08
N PHE A 116 7.31 3.49 -8.53
CA PHE A 116 5.95 3.98 -8.72
C PHE A 116 5.78 5.42 -8.20
N PHE A 117 6.29 5.73 -7.00
CA PHE A 117 6.25 7.06 -6.39
C PHE A 117 7.53 7.88 -6.60
N ARG A 118 8.21 7.71 -7.74
CA ARG A 118 9.53 8.32 -7.99
C ARG A 118 9.60 9.80 -7.65
N VAL A 119 8.64 10.59 -8.12
CA VAL A 119 8.62 12.04 -7.89
C VAL A 119 8.60 12.37 -6.39
N SER A 120 7.85 11.61 -5.59
CA SER A 120 7.82 11.78 -4.13
C SER A 120 9.18 11.52 -3.49
N TYR A 121 9.89 10.49 -3.95
CA TYR A 121 11.24 10.16 -3.47
C TYR A 121 12.33 11.12 -3.98
N GLU A 122 12.13 11.75 -5.15
CA GLU A 122 13.00 12.81 -5.65
C GLU A 122 12.83 14.11 -4.83
N ILE A 123 11.61 14.43 -4.40
CA ILE A 123 11.32 15.57 -3.53
C ILE A 123 11.81 15.31 -2.10
N ASN A 124 11.54 14.12 -1.56
CA ASN A 124 11.95 13.71 -0.23
C ASN A 124 12.52 12.27 -0.26
N PRO A 125 13.85 12.10 -0.17
CA PRO A 125 14.47 10.78 -0.17
C PRO A 125 14.00 9.85 0.96
N ASP A 126 13.54 10.42 2.08
CA ASP A 126 13.02 9.70 3.25
C ASP A 126 11.48 9.58 3.23
N PHE A 127 10.86 9.78 2.07
CA PHE A 127 9.43 9.59 1.88
C PHE A 127 9.02 8.17 2.31
N VAL A 128 7.97 8.09 3.12
CA VAL A 128 7.32 6.83 3.50
C VAL A 128 5.90 6.88 2.96
N PRO A 129 5.50 5.96 2.07
CA PRO A 129 4.12 5.93 1.57
C PRO A 129 3.17 5.70 2.74
N ASP A 130 2.06 6.43 2.78
CA ASP A 130 0.98 6.17 3.73
C ASP A 130 -0.01 5.14 3.18
N ASP A 131 -1.12 4.93 3.88
CA ASP A 131 -2.17 4.01 3.47
C ASP A 131 -2.77 4.37 2.12
N GLU A 132 -3.05 5.65 1.85
CA GLU A 132 -3.58 6.09 0.55
C GLU A 132 -2.60 5.76 -0.58
N CYS A 133 -1.30 6.03 -0.39
CA CYS A 133 -0.27 5.66 -1.37
C CYS A 133 -0.23 4.15 -1.63
N LEU A 134 -0.32 3.32 -0.60
CA LEU A 134 -0.35 1.86 -0.78
C LEU A 134 -1.60 1.41 -1.55
N TYR A 135 -2.76 2.01 -1.29
CA TYR A 135 -3.98 1.70 -2.02
C TYR A 135 -3.91 2.11 -3.49
N ASP A 136 -3.37 3.30 -3.79
CA ASP A 136 -3.16 3.77 -5.16
C ASP A 136 -2.27 2.80 -5.95
N PHE A 137 -1.19 2.32 -5.33
CA PHE A 137 -0.31 1.31 -5.94
C PHE A 137 -1.05 0.00 -6.21
N ILE A 138 -1.82 -0.51 -5.22
CA ILE A 138 -2.58 -1.76 -5.36
C ILE A 138 -3.63 -1.64 -6.48
N GLU A 139 -4.36 -0.52 -6.54
CA GLU A 139 -5.36 -0.27 -7.59
C GLU A 139 -4.70 -0.22 -8.99
N ALA A 140 -3.53 0.41 -9.10
CA ALA A 140 -2.79 0.49 -10.36
C ALA A 140 -2.22 -0.86 -10.82
N ILE A 141 -1.64 -1.66 -9.91
CA ILE A 141 -0.93 -2.89 -10.29
C ILE A 141 -1.86 -4.10 -10.47
N THR A 142 -3.01 -4.14 -9.78
CA THR A 142 -3.96 -5.25 -9.86
C THR A 142 -4.41 -5.58 -11.29
N PRO A 143 -4.83 -4.64 -12.15
CA PRO A 143 -5.19 -4.95 -13.53
C PRO A 143 -4.01 -5.48 -14.35
N VAL A 144 -2.79 -5.00 -14.08
CA VAL A 144 -1.58 -5.51 -14.75
C VAL A 144 -1.32 -6.95 -14.38
N LEU A 145 -1.40 -7.31 -13.09
CA LEU A 145 -1.26 -8.69 -12.65
C LEU A 145 -2.35 -9.58 -13.26
N ASN A 146 -3.59 -9.09 -13.35
CA ASN A 146 -4.64 -9.84 -14.03
C ASN A 146 -4.28 -10.12 -15.49
N GLN A 147 -3.79 -9.13 -16.22
CA GLN A 147 -3.39 -9.27 -17.63
C GLN A 147 -2.18 -10.20 -17.81
N VAL A 148 -1.14 -10.06 -16.97
CA VAL A 148 0.06 -10.92 -17.02
C VAL A 148 -0.33 -12.38 -16.78
N PHE A 149 -1.24 -12.63 -15.85
CA PHE A 149 -1.63 -13.98 -15.47
C PHE A 149 -2.98 -14.42 -16.06
N GLU A 150 -3.55 -13.71 -17.05
CA GLU A 150 -4.94 -13.88 -17.52
C GLU A 150 -5.22 -15.27 -18.15
N GLY A 151 -4.16 -16.03 -18.48
CA GLY A 151 -4.26 -17.45 -18.82
C GLY A 151 -4.52 -18.40 -17.63
N ARG A 152 -4.40 -17.94 -16.37
CA ARG A 152 -4.54 -18.73 -15.12
C ARG A 152 -5.23 -17.98 -13.95
N ALA A 153 -5.36 -16.65 -13.98
CA ALA A 153 -5.76 -15.79 -12.86
C ALA A 153 -7.24 -15.36 -12.84
N LYS A 154 -8.17 -16.29 -13.06
CA LYS A 154 -9.62 -16.02 -12.91
C LYS A 154 -10.07 -15.69 -11.46
N ARG A 155 -9.16 -15.74 -10.48
CA ARG A 155 -9.47 -15.64 -9.04
C ARG A 155 -9.28 -14.25 -8.42
N ILE A 156 -8.45 -13.37 -8.99
CA ILE A 156 -8.19 -12.03 -8.42
C ILE A 156 -9.32 -11.04 -8.77
N SER A 157 -9.78 -11.04 -10.03
CA SER A 157 -10.85 -10.15 -10.50
C SER A 157 -12.19 -10.36 -9.77
N GLU A 158 -12.46 -11.59 -9.33
CA GLU A 158 -13.66 -11.93 -8.54
C GLU A 158 -13.62 -11.39 -7.11
N LYS A 159 -12.44 -11.08 -6.55
CA LYS A 159 -12.26 -10.64 -5.16
C LYS A 159 -12.31 -9.12 -4.98
N TYR A 160 -11.83 -8.32 -5.94
CA TYR A 160 -11.68 -6.85 -5.81
C TYR A 160 -12.53 -6.00 -6.76
N ASN A 161 -13.48 -6.58 -7.50
CA ASN A 161 -14.40 -5.77 -8.30
C ASN A 161 -15.25 -4.84 -7.40
N ARG A 162 -15.03 -3.52 -7.51
CA ARG A 162 -15.68 -2.44 -6.73
C ARG A 162 -17.21 -2.40 -6.88
N ASP A 163 -17.77 -3.06 -7.90
CA ASP A 163 -19.21 -3.06 -8.20
C ASP A 163 -20.03 -4.18 -7.54
N ARG A 164 -19.46 -4.98 -6.62
CA ARG A 164 -20.25 -5.97 -5.87
C ARG A 164 -21.25 -5.30 -4.92
N LYS A 165 -22.52 -5.73 -4.98
CA LYS A 165 -23.52 -5.53 -3.91
C LYS A 165 -22.93 -6.02 -2.58
N GLY A 166 -22.42 -5.11 -1.75
CA GLY A 166 -21.77 -5.43 -0.48
C GLY A 166 -20.34 -4.89 -0.33
N GLY A 167 -19.72 -4.39 -1.40
CA GLY A 167 -18.52 -3.56 -1.30
C GLY A 167 -18.86 -2.32 -0.48
N LYS A 168 -18.40 -2.27 0.77
CA LYS A 168 -18.60 -1.07 1.59
C LYS A 168 -17.89 0.06 0.84
N ARG A 169 -18.65 1.01 0.30
CA ARG A 169 -18.14 2.35 0.02
C ARG A 169 -17.44 2.77 1.31
N SER A 170 -16.10 2.79 1.31
CA SER A 170 -15.35 3.48 2.34
C SER A 170 -15.99 4.85 2.45
N LYS A 171 -16.57 5.16 3.60
CA LYS A 171 -17.17 6.47 3.91
C LYS A 171 -16.05 7.50 4.13
N HIS A 172 -14.97 7.45 3.35
CA HIS A 172 -14.09 8.58 3.22
C HIS A 172 -14.82 9.60 2.36
N ARG A 173 -15.35 10.61 3.04
CA ARG A 173 -15.99 11.77 2.42
C ARG A 173 -15.04 12.35 1.39
N ASN A 174 -15.52 12.52 0.17
CA ASN A 174 -14.77 13.23 -0.87
C ASN A 174 -14.41 14.63 -0.31
N ARG A 175 -13.23 15.16 -0.66
CA ARG A 175 -12.77 16.53 -0.35
C ARG A 175 -13.89 17.59 -0.50
N GLN A 176 -14.80 17.44 -1.48
CA GLN A 176 -15.97 18.32 -1.64
C GLN A 176 -17.03 18.19 -0.53
N GLU A 177 -17.28 16.97 -0.02
CA GLU A 177 -18.20 16.71 1.10
C GLU A 177 -17.60 17.19 2.43
N LEU A 178 -16.27 17.09 2.60
CA LEU A 178 -15.55 17.68 3.73
C LEU A 178 -15.70 19.21 3.74
N ILE A 179 -15.45 19.86 2.59
CA ILE A 179 -15.58 21.32 2.45
C ILE A 179 -17.03 21.79 2.71
N GLN A 180 -18.04 21.09 2.19
CA GLN A 180 -19.45 21.41 2.48
C GLN A 180 -19.82 21.20 3.97
N SER A 181 -19.26 20.19 4.63
CA SER A 181 -19.51 19.96 6.06
C SER A 181 -18.86 21.02 6.97
N TYR A 182 -17.78 21.66 6.51
CA TYR A 182 -17.12 22.75 7.23
C TYR A 182 -17.75 24.13 6.95
N MET A 183 -18.41 24.32 5.81
CA MET A 183 -19.11 25.57 5.46
C MET A 183 -20.59 25.60 5.87
N GLY A 184 -21.07 24.55 6.55
CA GLY A 184 -22.47 24.38 6.93
C GLY A 184 -22.70 24.39 8.43
N LYS A 185 -22.39 25.51 9.10
CA LYS A 185 -23.05 25.99 10.33
C LYS A 185 -23.06 27.52 10.32
#